data_AF-A0A1F4QE36-F1
#
_entry.id   AF-A0A1F4QE36-F1
#
_cell.length_a   1.000
_cell.length_b   1.000
_cell.length_c   1.000
_cell.angle_alpha   90.00
_cell.angle_beta   90.00
_cell.angle_gamma   90.00
#
_symmetry.space_group_name_H-M   'P 1'
#
loop_
_entity.id
_entity.type
_entity.pdbx_description
1 polymer ?
#
loop_
_entity_poly.entity_id
_entity_poly.type
_entity_poly.pdbx_seq_one_letter_code
_entity_poly.pdbx_strand_id
1 'polypeptide(L)'
;MTAVKEISTKSGDRMAFVTLEDLTGSVEAVVFPDVYRSSMLHLAKDSAVLVKGQVDIGEDGTAKILVGEVRPLALSGNGGTPLVEVTLGGPAATPEALRRLDAILRAHPGNAALRLHLQLPDGKRVTIAPAASRSVTPDGAFRQALEAEFGVGCLTLR
;
A
#
# COMPACT_ATOMS: atom_id res chain seq x y z
N MET A 1 9.83 -4.03 11.14
CA MET A 1 10.56 -5.23 11.62
C MET A 1 11.62 -4.77 12.61
N THR A 2 11.65 -5.31 13.82
CA THR A 2 12.51 -4.76 14.89
C THR A 2 13.68 -5.65 15.29
N ALA A 3 13.61 -6.95 14.98
CA ALA A 3 14.73 -7.87 15.11
C ALA A 3 14.78 -8.90 13.97
N VAL A 4 15.99 -9.30 13.58
CA VAL A 4 16.26 -10.35 12.60
C VAL A 4 17.38 -11.23 13.12
N LYS A 5 17.11 -12.52 13.27
CA LYS A 5 18.07 -13.54 13.69
C LYS A 5 18.14 -14.62 12.64
N GLU A 6 19.21 -14.60 11.85
CA GLU A 6 19.46 -15.63 10.84
C GLU A 6 20.11 -16.85 11.48
N ILE A 7 19.68 -18.03 11.04
CA ILE A 7 20.24 -19.31 11.46
C ILE A 7 20.37 -20.24 10.26
N SER A 8 21.32 -21.16 10.32
CA SER A 8 21.39 -22.28 9.39
C SER A 8 20.66 -23.48 9.99
N THR A 9 19.82 -24.12 9.18
CA THR A 9 19.24 -25.43 9.50
C THR A 9 20.33 -26.51 9.55
N LYS A 10 19.99 -27.68 10.08
CA LYS A 10 20.88 -28.85 10.09
C LYS A 10 21.32 -29.27 8.68
N SER A 11 20.51 -28.98 7.66
CA SER A 11 20.79 -29.25 6.25
C SER A 11 21.70 -28.20 5.59
N GLY A 12 22.08 -27.13 6.31
CA GLY A 12 22.90 -26.03 5.82
C GLY A 12 22.11 -24.86 5.23
N ASP A 13 20.81 -25.03 5.00
CA ASP A 13 19.96 -23.98 4.45
C ASP A 13 19.71 -22.84 5.46
N ARG A 14 19.74 -21.60 4.99
CA ARG A 14 19.51 -20.40 5.83
C ARG A 14 18.02 -20.15 6.04
N MET A 15 17.65 -19.83 7.27
CA MET A 15 16.32 -19.38 7.66
C MET A 15 16.46 -18.22 8.65
N ALA A 16 15.37 -17.51 8.95
CA ALA A 16 15.41 -16.40 9.90
C ALA A 16 14.24 -16.41 10.87
N PHE A 17 14.50 -16.04 12.12
CA PHE A 17 13.48 -15.58 13.05
C PHE A 17 13.43 -14.06 12.99
N VAL A 18 12.24 -13.49 12.76
CA VAL A 18 12.05 -12.05 12.70
C VAL A 18 10.99 -11.63 13.71
N THR A 19 11.17 -10.44 14.29
CA THR A 19 10.16 -9.81 15.14
C THR A 19 9.45 -8.72 14.33
N LEU A 20 8.14 -8.88 14.18
CA LEU A 20 7.26 -7.89 13.58
C LEU A 20 6.60 -7.10 14.70
N GLU A 21 6.46 -5.79 14.52
CA GLU A 21 5.90 -4.90 15.52
C GLU A 21 4.99 -3.88 14.85
N ASP A 22 3.89 -3.56 15.53
CA ASP A 22 2.98 -2.48 15.20
C ASP A 22 2.66 -1.63 16.45
N LEU A 23 1.67 -0.74 16.36
CA LEU A 23 1.26 0.14 17.46
C LEU A 23 0.63 -0.60 18.65
N THR A 24 0.26 -1.88 18.48
CA THR A 24 -0.47 -2.70 19.46
C THR A 24 0.42 -3.75 20.11
N GLY A 25 1.52 -4.15 19.47
CA GLY A 25 2.45 -5.11 20.05
C GLY A 25 3.43 -5.67 19.04
N SER A 26 4.03 -6.80 19.40
CA SER A 26 4.97 -7.52 18.56
C SER A 26 4.66 -9.01 18.49
N VAL A 27 5.09 -9.64 17.40
CA VAL A 27 4.91 -11.07 17.14
C VAL A 27 6.17 -11.65 16.49
N GLU A 28 6.54 -12.86 16.88
CA GLU A 28 7.64 -13.61 16.26
C GLU A 28 7.15 -14.28 14.98
N ALA A 29 7.92 -14.18 13.91
CA ALA A 29 7.66 -14.83 12.65
C ALA A 29 8.88 -15.66 12.20
N VAL A 30 8.60 -16.83 11.66
CA VAL A 30 9.60 -17.80 11.21
C VAL A 30 9.63 -17.81 9.69
N VAL A 31 10.77 -17.42 9.12
CA VAL A 31 11.02 -17.39 7.68
C VAL A 31 11.82 -18.63 7.30
N PHE A 32 11.14 -19.65 6.79
CA PHE A 32 11.77 -20.90 6.33
C PHE A 32 12.67 -20.68 5.11
N PRO A 33 13.58 -21.63 4.81
CA PRO A 33 14.59 -21.43 3.78
C PRO A 33 14.09 -21.01 2.40
N ASP A 34 12.99 -21.58 1.92
CA ASP A 34 12.46 -21.24 0.60
C ASP A 34 12.01 -19.78 0.52
N VAL A 35 11.40 -19.28 1.60
CA VAL A 35 10.98 -17.88 1.70
C VAL A 35 12.16 -16.97 1.99
N TYR A 36 13.12 -17.41 2.79
CA TYR A 36 14.34 -16.65 3.07
C TYR A 36 15.10 -16.36 1.77
N ARG A 37 15.30 -17.36 0.91
CA ARG A 37 15.97 -17.20 -0.39
C ARG A 37 15.29 -16.16 -1.28
N SER A 38 13.96 -16.12 -1.31
CA SER A 38 13.20 -15.19 -2.15
C SER A 38 13.04 -13.78 -1.56
N SER A 39 13.21 -13.63 -0.25
CA SER A 39 12.92 -12.37 0.46
C SER A 39 14.08 -11.78 1.26
N MET A 40 15.28 -12.36 1.20
CA MET A 40 16.44 -11.93 2.01
C MET A 40 16.74 -10.43 1.95
N LEU A 41 16.51 -9.78 0.80
CA LEU A 41 16.72 -8.33 0.62
C LEU A 41 15.75 -7.46 1.43
N HIS A 42 14.62 -8.04 1.88
CA HIS A 42 13.59 -7.35 2.65
C HIS A 42 13.68 -7.63 4.15
N LEU A 43 14.46 -8.64 4.56
CA LEU A 43 14.68 -9.06 5.94
C LEU A 43 15.77 -8.23 6.62
N ALA A 44 15.53 -6.93 6.71
CA ALA A 44 16.42 -6.00 7.40
C ALA A 44 15.74 -5.41 8.64
N LYS A 45 16.55 -5.09 9.64
CA LYS A 45 16.10 -4.30 10.79
C LYS A 45 15.54 -2.96 10.30
N ASP A 46 14.46 -2.50 10.95
CA ASP A 46 13.72 -1.27 10.65
C ASP A 46 13.04 -1.25 9.27
N SER A 47 13.00 -2.40 8.58
CA SER A 47 12.26 -2.56 7.32
C SER A 47 10.75 -2.62 7.56
N ALA A 48 9.99 -1.85 6.78
CA ALA A 48 8.54 -1.95 6.71
C ALA A 48 8.15 -3.01 5.68
N VAL A 49 7.49 -4.07 6.13
CA VAL A 49 7.14 -5.24 5.31
C VAL A 49 5.69 -5.64 5.49
N LEU A 50 5.09 -6.15 4.42
CA LEU A 50 3.85 -6.91 4.48
C LEU A 50 4.20 -8.39 4.45
N VAL A 51 3.72 -9.11 5.45
CA VAL A 51 3.97 -10.54 5.67
C VAL A 51 2.68 -11.31 5.52
N LYS A 52 2.69 -12.37 4.72
CA LYS A 52 1.60 -13.33 4.63
C LYS A 52 2.10 -14.67 5.14
N GLY A 53 1.31 -15.32 5.99
CA GLY A 53 1.72 -16.56 6.63
C GLY A 53 0.57 -17.23 7.37
N GLN A 54 0.88 -18.38 7.95
CA GLN A 54 -0.03 -19.13 8.80
C GLN A 54 0.29 -18.84 10.27
N VAL A 55 -0.74 -18.64 11.09
CA VAL A 55 -0.57 -18.53 12.53
C VAL A 55 -0.42 -19.92 13.12
N ASP A 56 0.63 -20.10 13.92
CA ASP A 56 0.92 -21.30 14.68
C ASP A 56 0.85 -20.93 16.17
N ILE A 57 0.06 -21.67 16.94
CA ILE A 57 -0.16 -21.40 18.36
C ILE A 57 0.47 -22.55 19.15
N GLY A 58 1.51 -22.22 19.92
CA GLY A 58 2.20 -23.17 20.78
C GLY A 58 1.35 -23.62 21.97
N GLU A 59 1.76 -24.73 22.61
CA GLU A 59 1.09 -25.26 23.81
C GLU A 59 1.15 -24.30 25.00
N ASP A 60 2.13 -23.40 25.02
CA ASP A 60 2.29 -22.32 26.01
C ASP A 60 1.40 -21.09 25.71
N GLY A 61 0.59 -21.15 24.65
CA GLY A 61 -0.28 -20.06 24.20
C GLY A 61 0.44 -18.98 23.39
N THR A 62 1.73 -19.15 23.09
CA THR A 62 2.47 -18.18 22.26
C THR A 62 2.11 -18.34 20.79
N ALA A 63 1.75 -17.23 20.13
CA ALA A 63 1.46 -17.22 18.70
C ALA A 63 2.71 -16.83 17.90
N LYS A 64 3.00 -17.61 16.86
CA LYS A 64 4.05 -17.33 15.88
C LYS A 64 3.47 -17.33 14.48
N ILE A 65 4.11 -16.60 13.57
CA ILE A 65 3.72 -16.58 12.16
C ILE A 65 4.69 -17.43 11.36
N LEU A 66 4.22 -18.52 10.76
CA LEU A 66 4.97 -19.27 9.76
C LEU A 66 4.86 -18.53 8.43
N VAL A 67 5.94 -17.88 8.03
CA VAL A 67 5.93 -16.94 6.91
C VAL A 67 5.91 -17.70 5.59
N GLY A 68 4.96 -17.36 4.72
CA GLY A 68 4.87 -17.84 3.34
C GLY A 68 5.31 -16.83 2.30
N GLU A 69 5.18 -15.53 2.58
CA GLU A 69 5.56 -14.45 1.67
C GLU A 69 5.96 -13.19 2.48
N VAL A 70 7.02 -12.51 2.02
CA VAL A 70 7.43 -11.20 2.52
C VAL A 70 7.62 -10.26 1.34
N ARG A 71 6.97 -9.10 1.41
CA ARG A 71 7.14 -8.03 0.43
C ARG A 71 7.35 -6.70 1.13
N PRO A 72 8.04 -5.72 0.52
CA PRO A 72 8.10 -4.37 1.03
C PRO A 72 6.69 -3.84 1.29
N LEU A 73 6.49 -3.21 2.44
CA LEU A 73 5.28 -2.46 2.69
C LEU A 73 5.39 -1.15 1.90
N ALA A 74 5.08 -1.21 0.61
CA ALA A 74 4.77 0.01 -0.11
C ALA A 74 3.52 0.60 0.55
N LEU A 75 3.58 1.86 0.99
CA LEU A 75 2.44 2.61 1.54
C LEU A 75 1.39 2.94 0.44
N SER A 76 1.24 2.06 -0.54
CA SER A 76 0.31 2.13 -1.65
C SER A 76 -0.24 0.73 -1.89
N GLY A 77 -1.43 0.49 -1.33
CA GLY A 77 -2.40 -0.50 -1.78
C GLY A 77 -1.90 -1.91 -2.13
N ASN A 78 -1.68 -2.73 -1.11
CA ASN A 78 -2.00 -4.16 -1.15
C ASN A 78 -1.48 -5.01 -2.34
N GLY A 79 -0.36 -4.68 -2.99
CA GLY A 79 0.15 -5.42 -4.16
C GLY A 79 -0.84 -5.54 -5.34
N GLY A 80 -1.87 -4.68 -5.33
CA GLY A 80 -2.60 -4.31 -6.53
C GLY A 80 -2.00 -3.04 -7.11
N THR A 81 -2.41 -2.68 -8.32
CA THR A 81 -2.18 -1.35 -8.89
C THR A 81 -2.62 -0.31 -7.86
N PRO A 82 -1.72 0.59 -7.38
CA PRO A 82 -2.06 1.61 -6.38
C PRO A 82 -3.35 2.34 -6.77
N LEU A 83 -4.26 2.60 -5.82
CA LEU A 83 -5.54 3.24 -6.16
C LEU A 83 -5.57 4.67 -5.63
N VAL A 84 -5.71 5.61 -6.55
CA VAL A 84 -5.89 7.02 -6.26
C VAL A 84 -7.38 7.33 -6.30
N GLU A 85 -7.97 7.70 -5.17
CA GLU A 85 -9.35 8.16 -5.06
C GLU A 85 -9.36 9.69 -4.97
N VAL A 86 -9.88 10.37 -6.00
CA VAL A 86 -10.10 11.82 -6.01
C VAL A 86 -11.57 12.07 -5.74
N THR A 87 -11.87 12.82 -4.69
CA THR A 87 -13.24 13.21 -4.33
C THR A 87 -13.44 14.70 -4.60
N LEU A 88 -14.40 15.01 -5.47
CA LEU A 88 -14.82 16.38 -5.75
C LEU A 88 -16.23 16.59 -5.17
N GLY A 89 -16.37 17.59 -4.30
CA GLY A 89 -17.63 17.93 -3.65
C GLY A 89 -18.24 19.24 -4.14
N GLY A 90 -19.57 19.25 -4.34
CA GLY A 90 -20.36 20.47 -4.49
C GLY A 90 -20.17 21.20 -5.83
N PRO A 91 -20.26 22.55 -5.88
CA PRO A 91 -20.21 23.33 -7.12
C PRO A 91 -18.86 23.28 -7.85
N ALA A 92 -17.86 22.59 -7.30
CA ALA A 92 -16.56 22.35 -7.95
C ALA A 92 -16.60 21.26 -9.04
N ALA A 93 -17.68 20.49 -9.16
CA ALA A 93 -17.86 19.49 -10.21
C ALA A 93 -18.32 20.10 -11.55
N THR A 94 -17.66 21.17 -12.00
CA THR A 94 -17.95 21.79 -13.30
C THR A 94 -17.22 21.09 -14.46
N PRO A 95 -17.72 21.19 -15.70
CA PRO A 95 -17.00 20.69 -16.88
C PRO A 95 -15.61 21.31 -17.07
N GLU A 96 -15.38 22.50 -16.53
CA GLU A 96 -14.08 23.19 -16.57
C GLU A 96 -13.12 22.59 -15.54
N ALA A 97 -13.61 22.32 -14.33
CA ALA A 97 -12.86 21.63 -13.30
C ALA A 97 -12.43 20.22 -13.74
N LEU A 98 -13.32 19.49 -14.41
CA LEU A 98 -12.99 18.18 -15.01
C LEU A 98 -11.93 18.29 -16.12
N ARG A 99 -11.94 19.36 -16.92
CA ARG A 99 -10.90 19.61 -17.94
C ARG A 99 -9.54 19.92 -17.31
N ARG A 100 -9.52 20.68 -16.22
CA ARG A 100 -8.28 20.97 -15.47
C ARG A 100 -7.76 19.73 -14.76
N LEU A 101 -8.64 18.94 -14.15
CA LEU A 101 -8.29 17.63 -13.63
C LEU A 101 -7.68 16.75 -14.73
N ASP A 102 -8.29 16.67 -15.92
CA ASP A 102 -7.72 15.91 -17.04
C ASP A 102 -6.31 16.39 -17.42
N ALA A 103 -6.07 17.71 -17.46
CA ALA A 103 -4.75 18.25 -17.76
C ALA A 103 -3.71 17.81 -16.71
N ILE A 104 -4.04 17.87 -15.42
CA ILE A 104 -3.17 17.43 -14.32
C ILE A 104 -2.92 15.92 -14.42
N LEU A 105 -3.95 15.11 -14.66
CA LEU A 105 -3.82 13.67 -14.83
C LEU A 105 -2.91 13.30 -16.01
N ARG A 106 -2.98 14.03 -17.13
CA ARG A 106 -2.12 13.84 -18.30
C ARG A 106 -0.68 14.27 -18.06
N ALA A 107 -0.45 15.25 -17.21
CA ALA A 107 0.88 15.72 -16.86
C ALA A 107 1.65 14.74 -15.94
N HIS A 108 0.93 13.88 -15.21
CA HIS A 108 1.51 12.91 -14.28
C HIS A 108 1.12 11.46 -14.60
N PRO A 109 1.53 10.90 -15.75
CA PRO A 109 1.29 9.49 -16.06
C PRO A 109 2.00 8.60 -15.04
N GLY A 110 1.40 7.46 -14.72
CA GLY A 110 1.97 6.54 -13.74
C GLY A 110 1.35 5.16 -13.75
N ASN A 111 1.54 4.45 -12.63
CA ASN A 111 1.09 3.08 -12.46
C ASN A 111 -0.08 2.94 -11.48
N ALA A 112 -0.64 4.04 -10.96
CA ALA A 112 -1.78 3.99 -10.04
C ALA A 112 -3.10 4.13 -10.81
N ALA A 113 -4.07 3.25 -10.54
CA ALA A 113 -5.43 3.37 -11.04
C ALA A 113 -6.13 4.57 -10.41
N LEU A 114 -6.98 5.27 -11.16
CA LEU A 114 -7.76 6.41 -10.67
C LEU A 114 -9.22 6.02 -10.44
N ARG A 115 -9.81 6.50 -9.34
CA ARG A 115 -11.26 6.57 -9.13
C ARG A 115 -11.65 8.00 -8.79
N LEU A 116 -12.61 8.52 -9.52
CA LEU A 116 -13.16 9.86 -9.30
C LEU A 116 -14.53 9.72 -8.64
N HIS A 117 -14.68 10.30 -7.46
CA HIS A 117 -15.95 10.41 -6.74
C HIS A 117 -16.48 11.83 -6.88
N LEU A 118 -17.62 12.00 -7.54
CA LEU A 118 -18.34 13.27 -7.62
C LEU A 118 -19.48 13.24 -6.61
N GLN A 119 -19.50 14.17 -5.65
CA GLN A 119 -20.66 14.41 -4.80
C GLN A 119 -21.55 15.46 -5.43
N LEU A 120 -22.74 15.04 -5.86
CA LEU A 120 -23.75 15.91 -6.41
C LEU A 120 -24.46 16.69 -5.28
N PRO A 121 -25.03 17.88 -5.58
CA PRO A 121 -25.76 18.68 -4.59
C PRO A 121 -26.98 17.97 -3.98
N ASP A 122 -27.52 16.95 -4.65
CA ASP A 122 -28.66 16.15 -4.18
C ASP A 122 -28.23 15.00 -3.23
N GLY A 123 -26.97 14.97 -2.80
CA GLY A 123 -26.41 13.97 -1.90
C GLY A 123 -26.03 12.65 -2.58
N LYS A 124 -26.22 12.53 -3.90
CA LYS A 124 -25.79 11.33 -4.64
C LYS A 124 -24.29 11.35 -4.89
N ARG A 125 -23.67 10.16 -4.84
CA ARG A 125 -22.26 9.97 -5.18
C ARG A 125 -22.12 9.23 -6.50
N VAL A 126 -21.54 9.87 -7.50
CA VAL A 126 -21.18 9.23 -8.77
C VAL A 126 -19.72 8.79 -8.68
N THR A 127 -19.47 7.52 -8.97
CA THR A 127 -18.10 6.99 -9.06
C THR A 127 -17.77 6.74 -10.51
N ILE A 128 -16.73 7.41 -11.00
CA ILE A 128 -16.20 7.24 -12.36
C ILE A 128 -14.88 6.50 -12.21
N ALA A 129 -14.79 5.33 -12.83
CA ALA A 129 -13.54 4.61 -13.04
C ALA A 129 -13.10 4.88 -14.49
N PRO A 130 -12.13 5.77 -14.73
CA PRO A 130 -11.60 5.98 -16.06
C PRO A 130 -10.97 4.69 -16.60
N ALA A 131 -10.89 4.57 -17.93
CA ALA A 131 -10.24 3.44 -18.57
C ALA A 131 -8.79 3.25 -18.06
N ALA A 132 -8.32 2.00 -18.05
CA ALA A 132 -6.99 1.61 -17.55
C ALA A 132 -5.81 2.33 -18.25
N SER A 133 -6.04 2.99 -19.39
CA SER A 133 -5.09 3.88 -20.05
C SER A 133 -4.82 5.19 -19.30
N ARG A 134 -5.50 5.43 -18.17
CA ARG A 134 -5.42 6.66 -17.39
C ARG A 134 -4.89 6.42 -15.98
N SER A 135 -3.70 5.83 -15.90
CA SER A 135 -2.97 5.64 -14.65
C SER A 135 -2.11 6.85 -14.31
N VAL A 136 -1.98 7.16 -13.02
CA VAL A 136 -1.26 8.33 -12.51
C VAL A 136 -0.20 7.97 -11.49
N THR A 137 0.78 8.85 -11.28
CA THR A 137 1.76 8.71 -10.19
C THR A 137 1.34 9.63 -9.05
N PRO A 138 1.04 9.11 -7.85
CA PRO A 138 0.67 9.93 -6.70
C PRO A 138 1.92 10.54 -6.04
N ASP A 139 2.68 11.34 -6.79
CA ASP A 139 3.83 12.06 -6.26
C ASP A 139 3.42 13.33 -5.50
N GLY A 140 4.40 13.98 -4.85
CA GLY A 140 4.15 15.23 -4.10
C GLY A 140 3.67 16.37 -5.00
N ALA A 141 4.13 16.42 -6.25
CA ALA A 141 3.74 17.45 -7.21
C ALA A 141 2.27 17.30 -7.64
N PHE A 142 1.82 16.07 -7.88
CA PHE A 142 0.44 15.70 -8.20
C PHE A 142 -0.50 16.06 -7.05
N ARG A 143 -0.12 15.72 -5.81
CA ARG A 143 -0.88 16.10 -4.62
C ARG A 143 -1.01 17.62 -4.52
N GLN A 144 0.09 18.35 -4.68
CA GLN A 144 0.09 19.80 -4.56
C GLN A 144 -0.76 20.47 -5.65
N ALA A 145 -0.70 19.97 -6.88
CA ALA A 145 -1.53 20.46 -7.99
C ALA A 145 -3.02 20.22 -7.75
N LEU A 146 -3.40 19.06 -7.20
CA LEU A 146 -4.79 18.75 -6.86
C LEU A 146 -5.28 19.58 -5.67
N GLU A 147 -4.49 19.69 -4.61
CA GLU A 147 -4.88 20.45 -3.41
C GLU A 147 -4.97 21.96 -3.70
N ALA A 148 -4.12 22.49 -4.59
CA ALA A 148 -4.20 23.89 -5.02
C ALA A 148 -5.49 24.19 -5.80
N GLU A 149 -5.96 23.23 -6.61
CA GLU A 149 -7.11 23.43 -7.49
C GLU A 149 -8.46 23.05 -6.82
N PHE A 150 -8.46 22.01 -5.99
CA PHE A 150 -9.67 21.42 -5.41
C PHE A 150 -9.75 21.52 -3.88
N GLY A 151 -8.71 22.06 -3.23
CA GLY A 151 -8.63 22.19 -1.78
C GLY A 151 -8.05 20.96 -1.09
N VAL A 152 -7.67 21.16 0.17
CA VAL A 152 -7.05 20.14 1.03
C VAL A 152 -8.06 19.03 1.34
N GLY A 153 -7.65 17.77 1.17
CA GLY A 153 -8.49 16.59 1.47
C GLY A 153 -9.26 16.02 0.29
N CYS A 154 -9.09 16.55 -0.93
CA CYS A 154 -9.69 15.99 -2.15
C CYS A 154 -9.04 14.67 -2.61
N LEU A 155 -7.83 14.37 -2.15
CA LEU A 155 -7.04 13.21 -2.55
C LEU A 155 -6.96 12.18 -1.43
N THR A 156 -7.46 10.97 -1.68
CA THR A 156 -7.27 9.79 -0.84
C THR A 156 -6.46 8.75 -1.59
N LEU A 157 -5.36 8.29 -1.00
CA LEU A 157 -4.55 7.21 -1.55
C LEU A 157 -4.93 5.92 -0.82
N ARG A 158 -5.20 4.85 -1.56
CA ARG A 158 -5.58 3.53 -1.02
C ARG A 158 -4.71 2.40 -1.56
#